data_AF-A0A1B4Y6U7-F1
#
_entry.id   AF-A0A1B4Y6U7-F1
#
_cell.length_a   1.000
_cell.length_b   1.000
_cell.length_c   1.000
_cell.angle_alpha   90.00
_cell.angle_beta   90.00
_cell.angle_gamma   90.00
#
_symmetry.space_group_name_H-M   'P 1'
#
loop_
_entity.id
_entity.type
_entity.pdbx_description
1 polymer ?
#
loop_
_entity_poly.entity_id
_entity_poly.type
_entity_poly.pdbx_seq_one_letter_code
_entity_poly.pdbx_strand_id
1 'polypeptide(L)'
;MVNLPGNDFDSDDFDAVDLWDPDGKQRWTADPIVGFAGAGAQDSEASADDSPAPQEQPEEDEIAVFTVTNPQGSVAVSALMDGRTEDIELSKKVARMSESQLASEILVLADLARQKAQAAQYAFILNKLTHAADGDQQRVQQLQDFVGNTWSLPSPEEAAAAEAEVFATRYGDDRSAHDSASEQCGFA
;
A
#
# COMPACT_ATOMS: atom_id res chain seq x y z
N MET A 1 -33.74 -7.06 47.31
CA MET A 1 -32.46 -6.33 47.42
C MET A 1 -31.36 -7.36 47.28
N VAL A 2 -30.77 -7.46 46.09
CA VAL A 2 -29.60 -8.29 45.83
C VAL A 2 -28.39 -7.36 45.80
N ASN A 3 -27.41 -7.64 46.67
CA ASN A 3 -26.14 -6.92 46.72
C ASN A 3 -25.26 -7.48 45.60
N LEU A 4 -24.96 -6.67 44.59
CA LEU A 4 -23.96 -6.98 43.57
C LEU A 4 -22.60 -6.53 44.12
N PRO A 5 -21.54 -7.37 44.06
CA PRO A 5 -20.19 -6.94 44.41
C PRO A 5 -19.73 -5.86 43.43
N GLY A 6 -19.10 -4.82 43.98
CA GLY A 6 -18.55 -3.71 43.22
C GLY A 6 -17.48 -4.21 42.27
N ASN A 7 -17.60 -3.84 40.99
CA ASN A 7 -16.48 -3.79 40.08
C ASN A 7 -15.79 -2.45 40.29
N ASP A 8 -14.78 -2.46 41.15
CA ASP A 8 -13.68 -1.53 41.22
C ASP A 8 -12.77 -1.72 39.99
N PHE A 9 -13.23 -1.17 38.85
CA PHE A 9 -12.30 -0.85 37.77
C PHE A 9 -11.60 0.45 38.16
N ASP A 10 -10.46 0.35 38.85
CA ASP A 10 -9.48 1.43 38.90
C ASP A 10 -9.02 1.71 37.47
N SER A 11 -9.45 2.85 36.96
CA SER A 11 -9.19 3.33 35.61
C SER A 11 -8.03 4.32 35.65
N ASP A 12 -6.79 3.85 35.83
CA ASP A 12 -5.57 4.68 35.77
C ASP A 12 -4.32 3.83 35.42
N ASP A 13 -4.34 3.08 34.31
CA ASP A 13 -3.14 2.37 33.81
C ASP A 13 -2.90 2.61 32.30
N PHE A 14 -3.08 3.86 31.85
CA PHE A 14 -2.77 4.29 30.48
C PHE A 14 -1.69 5.39 30.39
N ASP A 15 -0.96 5.65 31.46
CA ASP A 15 0.13 6.64 31.47
C ASP A 15 1.48 5.98 31.71
N ALA A 16 2.16 5.62 30.61
CA ALA A 16 3.60 5.82 30.38
C ALA A 16 4.12 4.89 29.27
N VAL A 17 3.69 5.12 28.03
CA VAL A 17 4.58 4.87 26.89
C VAL A 17 5.41 6.13 26.69
N ASP A 18 6.54 6.20 27.38
CA ASP A 18 7.58 7.20 27.11
C ASP A 18 8.18 6.88 25.74
N LEU A 19 7.54 7.40 24.68
CA LEU A 19 8.01 7.28 23.31
C LEU A 19 9.09 8.31 22.96
N TRP A 20 9.66 9.00 23.97
CA TRP A 20 10.66 10.03 23.76
C TRP A 20 11.68 10.11 24.90
N ASP A 21 12.88 9.62 24.63
CA ASP A 21 14.08 9.90 25.42
C ASP A 21 14.64 11.27 24.97
N PRO A 22 15.04 12.18 25.89
CA PRO A 22 15.55 13.51 25.52
C PRO A 22 16.83 13.51 24.67
N ASP A 23 17.45 12.34 24.43
CA ASP A 23 18.69 12.20 23.65
C ASP A 23 18.51 11.77 22.17
N GLY A 24 17.28 11.77 21.64
CA GLY A 24 17.05 11.80 20.17
C GLY A 24 17.56 10.61 19.36
N LYS A 25 17.67 9.42 19.96
CA LYS A 25 17.97 8.17 19.22
C LYS A 25 16.70 7.33 19.11
N GLN A 26 16.17 7.22 17.89
CA GLN A 26 15.07 6.33 17.53
C GLN A 26 15.46 4.88 17.86
N ARG A 27 14.90 4.30 18.93
CA ARG A 27 15.02 2.87 19.22
C ARG A 27 13.79 2.15 18.68
N TRP A 28 13.79 1.91 17.37
CA TRP A 28 12.86 0.94 16.78
C TRP A 28 13.40 -0.45 17.06
N THR A 29 13.10 -0.97 18.24
CA THR A 29 13.17 -2.40 18.54
C THR A 29 11.93 -2.78 19.34
N ALA A 30 10.77 -2.70 18.69
CA ALA A 30 9.60 -3.44 19.13
C ALA A 30 9.52 -4.68 18.25
N ASP A 31 10.08 -5.78 18.75
CA ASP A 31 9.76 -7.13 18.29
C ASP A 31 8.36 -7.45 18.83
N PRO A 32 7.31 -7.59 18.01
CA PRO A 32 6.04 -8.09 18.49
C PRO A 32 6.16 -9.62 18.65
N ILE A 33 6.42 -10.03 19.89
CA ILE A 33 6.25 -11.38 20.46
C ILE A 33 5.65 -12.41 19.48
N VAL A 34 6.51 -13.24 18.87
CA VAL A 34 6.23 -14.64 18.58
C VAL A 34 7.36 -15.45 19.19
N GLY A 35 7.04 -16.18 20.25
CA GLY A 35 8.01 -16.94 21.01
C GLY A 35 8.63 -18.07 20.19
N PHE A 36 9.96 -18.09 20.13
CA PHE A 36 10.70 -19.34 20.16
C PHE A 36 12.01 -19.13 20.92
N ALA A 37 12.00 -19.48 22.20
CA ALA A 37 13.20 -19.67 22.98
C ALA A 37 13.91 -20.93 22.45
N GLY A 38 14.94 -20.74 21.63
CA GLY A 38 15.85 -21.78 21.17
C GLY A 38 17.28 -21.39 21.50
N ALA A 39 17.73 -21.71 22.70
CA ALA A 39 19.11 -21.59 23.12
C ALA A 39 20.03 -22.51 22.30
N GLY A 40 21.25 -22.05 22.01
CA GLY A 40 22.36 -22.95 21.68
C GLY A 40 23.27 -22.43 20.59
N ALA A 41 24.31 -21.68 20.99
CA ALA A 41 25.51 -21.54 20.19
C ALA A 41 26.16 -22.92 19.99
N GLN A 42 26.41 -23.32 18.75
CA GLN A 42 27.43 -24.33 18.41
C GLN A 42 28.10 -23.97 17.09
N ASP A 43 29.32 -23.45 17.20
CA ASP A 43 30.34 -23.58 16.16
C ASP A 43 30.57 -25.07 15.89
N SER A 44 30.49 -25.50 14.63
CA SER A 44 31.13 -26.73 14.17
C SER A 44 31.28 -26.70 12.66
N GLU A 45 32.49 -26.33 12.25
CA GLU A 45 33.14 -26.64 11.00
C GLU A 45 33.13 -28.17 10.71
N ALA A 46 32.56 -28.60 9.59
CA ALA A 46 33.02 -29.78 8.85
C ALA A 46 32.29 -29.91 7.51
N SER A 47 33.10 -29.91 6.45
CA SER A 47 32.73 -30.06 5.05
C SER A 47 32.19 -31.46 4.72
N ALA A 48 31.05 -31.52 4.01
CA ALA A 48 30.71 -32.63 3.12
C ALA A 48 29.77 -32.12 2.02
N ASP A 49 30.21 -32.35 0.79
CA ASP A 49 29.51 -32.17 -0.48
C ASP A 49 28.12 -32.81 -0.45
N ASP A 50 27.08 -31.99 -0.37
CA ASP A 50 25.69 -32.33 -0.68
C ASP A 50 25.16 -31.14 -1.48
N SER A 51 24.91 -31.36 -2.77
CA SER A 51 24.36 -30.31 -3.64
C SER A 51 23.00 -29.91 -3.09
N PRO A 52 22.78 -28.64 -2.69
CA PRO A 52 21.47 -28.22 -2.25
C PRO A 52 20.54 -28.32 -3.45
N ALA A 53 19.55 -29.22 -3.37
CA ALA A 53 18.31 -29.04 -4.12
C ALA A 53 17.89 -27.57 -3.97
N PRO A 54 17.39 -26.90 -5.02
CA PRO A 54 16.92 -25.53 -4.90
C PRO A 54 15.97 -25.48 -3.69
N GLN A 55 16.44 -24.85 -2.61
CA GLN A 55 15.60 -24.57 -1.49
C GLN A 55 14.59 -23.60 -2.07
N GLU A 56 13.36 -24.07 -2.29
CA GLU A 56 12.19 -23.20 -2.40
C GLU A 56 12.26 -22.35 -1.12
N GLN A 57 12.85 -21.17 -1.26
CA GLN A 57 12.83 -20.17 -0.22
C GLN A 57 11.34 -20.03 0.10
N PRO A 58 10.93 -20.14 1.38
CA PRO A 58 9.57 -19.80 1.73
C PRO A 58 9.35 -18.42 1.13
N GLU A 59 8.41 -18.31 0.19
CA GLU A 59 8.03 -17.06 -0.42
C GLU A 59 7.58 -16.22 0.78
N GLU A 60 8.47 -15.37 1.30
CA GLU A 60 8.10 -14.37 2.28
C GLU A 60 6.95 -13.64 1.58
N ASP A 61 5.74 -13.68 2.14
CA ASP A 61 4.56 -13.07 1.53
C ASP A 61 4.87 -11.59 1.31
N GLU A 62 5.44 -11.28 0.14
CA GLU A 62 5.94 -9.95 -0.18
C GLU A 62 4.70 -9.06 -0.20
N ILE A 63 4.64 -8.14 0.76
CA ILE A 63 3.48 -7.28 0.91
C ILE A 63 3.35 -6.49 -0.38
N ALA A 64 2.32 -6.78 -1.17
CA ALA A 64 2.12 -6.14 -2.47
C ALA A 64 1.85 -4.64 -2.28
N VAL A 65 2.80 -3.82 -2.72
CA VAL A 65 2.73 -2.35 -2.69
C VAL A 65 2.36 -1.81 -4.07
N PHE A 66 1.43 -0.85 -4.11
CA PHE A 66 0.94 -0.23 -5.34
C PHE A 66 1.26 1.26 -5.34
N THR A 67 2.11 1.67 -6.28
CA THR A 67 2.54 3.06 -6.42
C THR A 67 1.81 3.76 -7.57
N VAL A 68 1.46 5.03 -7.35
CA VAL A 68 0.92 5.97 -8.35
C VAL A 68 1.75 7.25 -8.31
N THR A 69 2.16 7.72 -9.49
CA THR A 69 3.07 8.86 -9.64
C THR A 69 2.45 9.90 -10.56
N ASN A 70 2.50 11.18 -10.17
CA ASN A 70 2.08 12.29 -11.03
C ASN A 70 2.91 12.29 -12.35
N PRO A 71 2.31 12.60 -13.51
CA PRO A 71 3.02 12.75 -14.79
C PRO A 71 4.33 13.57 -14.78
N GLN A 72 4.43 14.58 -13.91
CA GLN A 72 5.60 15.45 -13.72
C GLN A 72 6.75 14.75 -12.94
N GLY A 73 6.48 13.61 -12.30
CA GLY A 73 7.42 12.87 -11.44
C GLY A 73 7.82 13.66 -10.19
N SER A 74 6.92 14.51 -9.68
CA SER A 74 7.14 15.32 -8.49
C SER A 74 6.76 14.59 -7.21
N VAL A 75 5.68 13.82 -7.26
CA VAL A 75 5.08 13.10 -6.13
C VAL A 75 4.76 11.67 -6.58
N ALA A 76 5.14 10.69 -5.77
CA ALA A 76 4.69 9.32 -5.87
C ALA A 76 4.10 8.88 -4.52
N VAL A 77 3.00 8.14 -4.56
CA VAL A 77 2.34 7.61 -3.36
C VAL A 77 2.17 6.12 -3.51
N SER A 78 2.58 5.39 -2.48
CA SER A 78 2.52 3.94 -2.38
C SER A 78 1.45 3.51 -1.37
N ALA A 79 0.63 2.52 -1.72
CA ALA A 79 -0.40 1.96 -0.85
C ALA A 79 -0.36 0.44 -0.82
N LEU A 80 -0.70 -0.14 0.33
CA LEU A 80 -0.85 -1.58 0.52
C LEU A 80 -2.23 -2.05 0.05
N MET A 81 -2.40 -3.36 -0.19
CA MET A 81 -3.69 -3.96 -0.57
C MET A 81 -4.85 -3.64 0.38
N ASP A 82 -4.59 -3.37 1.66
CA ASP A 82 -5.62 -2.98 2.63
C ASP A 82 -6.08 -1.51 2.47
N GLY A 83 -5.50 -0.79 1.50
CA GLY A 83 -5.81 0.59 1.17
C GLY A 83 -5.09 1.63 2.03
N ARG A 84 -4.19 1.21 2.93
CA ARG A 84 -3.37 2.14 3.72
C ARG A 84 -2.22 2.67 2.89
N THR A 85 -1.94 3.96 3.02
CA THR A 85 -0.71 4.57 2.48
C THR A 85 0.49 4.04 3.25
N GLU A 86 1.50 3.57 2.51
CA GLU A 86 2.74 3.01 3.04
C GLU A 86 3.86 4.05 2.97
N ASP A 87 4.11 4.61 1.79
CA ASP A 87 5.17 5.58 1.54
C ASP A 87 4.74 6.72 0.62
N ILE A 88 5.39 7.88 0.76
CA ILE A 88 5.21 9.06 -0.10
C ILE A 88 6.58 9.61 -0.49
N GLU A 89 6.94 9.44 -1.76
CA GLU A 89 8.18 9.99 -2.30
C GLU A 89 7.95 11.36 -2.93
N LEU A 90 8.77 12.34 -2.52
CA LEU A 90 8.74 13.71 -3.04
C LEU A 90 10.08 14.05 -3.70
N SER A 91 10.04 14.48 -4.96
CA SER A 91 11.22 14.97 -5.66
C SER A 91 11.43 16.47 -5.43
N LYS A 92 12.65 16.97 -5.67
CA LYS A 92 12.97 18.41 -5.51
C LYS A 92 12.09 19.37 -6.33
N LYS A 93 11.37 18.84 -7.34
CA LYS A 93 10.43 19.62 -8.16
C LYS A 93 9.26 20.17 -7.34
N VAL A 94 8.88 19.53 -6.24
CA VAL A 94 7.79 19.98 -5.35
C VAL A 94 8.06 21.35 -4.73
N ALA A 95 9.33 21.76 -4.62
CA ALA A 95 9.70 23.07 -4.07
C ALA A 95 9.19 24.25 -4.92
N ARG A 96 8.72 24.01 -6.15
CA ARG A 96 8.09 25.01 -7.03
C ARG A 96 6.57 25.09 -6.83
N MET A 97 5.98 24.19 -6.05
CA MET A 97 4.55 24.14 -5.76
C MET A 97 4.26 24.90 -4.46
N SER A 98 3.04 25.43 -4.35
CA SER A 98 2.53 25.88 -3.04
C SER A 98 2.18 24.68 -2.16
N GLU A 99 2.18 24.87 -0.84
CA GLU A 99 1.78 23.83 0.12
C GLU A 99 0.38 23.28 -0.19
N SER A 100 -0.58 24.17 -0.49
CA SER A 100 -1.95 23.78 -0.85
C SER A 100 -2.01 22.93 -2.12
N GLN A 101 -1.16 23.25 -3.11
CA GLN A 101 -1.06 22.48 -4.34
C GLN A 101 -0.45 21.10 -4.08
N LEU A 102 0.61 21.03 -3.28
CA LEU A 102 1.25 19.77 -2.89
C LEU A 102 0.30 18.87 -2.08
N ALA A 103 -0.43 19.43 -1.12
CA ALA A 103 -1.40 18.69 -0.32
C ALA A 103 -2.52 18.10 -1.22
N SER A 104 -3.07 18.92 -2.11
CA SER A 104 -4.06 18.45 -3.09
C SER A 104 -3.52 17.35 -4.00
N GLU A 105 -2.24 17.42 -4.36
CA GLU A 105 -1.57 16.43 -5.19
C GLU A 105 -1.43 15.08 -4.47
N ILE A 106 -0.93 15.11 -3.24
CA ILE A 106 -0.75 13.92 -2.41
C ILE A 106 -2.11 13.26 -2.15
N LEU A 107 -3.15 14.02 -1.80
CA LEU A 107 -4.47 13.46 -1.50
C LEU A 107 -5.07 12.73 -2.70
N VAL A 108 -4.91 13.26 -3.91
CA VAL A 108 -5.43 12.62 -5.12
C VAL A 108 -4.62 11.38 -5.50
N LEU A 109 -3.29 11.45 -5.43
CA LEU A 109 -2.45 10.28 -5.69
C LEU A 109 -2.66 9.17 -4.65
N ALA A 110 -2.88 9.55 -3.39
CA ALA A 110 -3.19 8.59 -2.32
C ALA A 110 -4.52 7.89 -2.54
N ASP A 111 -5.55 8.62 -2.99
CA ASP A 111 -6.83 8.03 -3.34
C ASP A 111 -6.71 7.05 -4.51
N LEU A 112 -5.97 7.44 -5.57
CA LEU A 112 -5.70 6.56 -6.71
C LEU A 112 -4.88 5.32 -6.32
N ALA A 113 -3.84 5.49 -5.49
CA ALA A 113 -3.04 4.36 -5.00
C ALA A 113 -3.89 3.39 -4.18
N ARG A 114 -4.79 3.90 -3.34
CA ARG A 114 -5.77 3.08 -2.60
C ARG A 114 -6.70 2.33 -3.54
N GLN A 115 -7.31 3.00 -4.52
CA GLN A 115 -8.20 2.35 -5.48
C GLN A 115 -7.48 1.24 -6.26
N LYS A 116 -6.24 1.51 -6.71
CA LYS A 116 -5.40 0.54 -7.41
C LYS A 116 -5.05 -0.67 -6.53
N ALA A 117 -4.73 -0.45 -5.26
CA ALA A 117 -4.42 -1.52 -4.32
C ALA A 117 -5.65 -2.39 -3.99
N GLN A 118 -6.81 -1.76 -3.76
CA GLN A 118 -8.07 -2.46 -3.53
C GLN A 118 -8.53 -3.24 -4.76
N ALA A 119 -8.30 -2.72 -5.96
CA ALA A 119 -8.60 -3.43 -7.19
C ALA A 119 -7.70 -4.67 -7.39
N ALA A 120 -6.46 -4.63 -6.94
CA ALA A 120 -5.61 -5.81 -6.89
C ALA A 120 -6.14 -6.85 -5.90
N GLN A 121 -6.68 -6.42 -4.75
CA GLN A 121 -7.37 -7.30 -3.81
C GLN A 121 -8.62 -7.94 -4.46
N TYR A 122 -9.42 -7.17 -5.19
CA TYR A 122 -10.54 -7.68 -5.99
C TYR A 122 -10.08 -8.80 -6.92
N ALA A 123 -9.03 -8.56 -7.71
CA ALA A 123 -8.50 -9.53 -8.67
C ALA A 123 -7.96 -10.79 -7.98
N PHE A 124 -7.25 -10.63 -6.86
CA PHE A 124 -6.71 -11.75 -6.08
C PHE A 124 -7.84 -12.65 -5.57
N ILE A 125 -8.86 -12.06 -4.93
CA ILE A 125 -9.96 -12.85 -4.37
C ILE A 125 -10.79 -13.49 -5.47
N LEU A 126 -11.08 -12.76 -6.55
CA LEU A 126 -11.83 -13.32 -7.67
C LEU A 126 -11.09 -14.50 -8.31
N ASN A 127 -9.76 -14.43 -8.45
CA ASN A 127 -8.95 -15.53 -8.97
C ASN A 127 -9.07 -16.77 -8.07
N LYS A 128 -8.88 -16.61 -6.75
CA LYS A 128 -9.01 -17.71 -5.79
C LYS A 128 -10.41 -18.34 -5.80
N LEU A 129 -11.46 -17.52 -5.87
CA LEU A 129 -12.84 -18.00 -5.90
C LEU A 129 -13.21 -18.66 -7.24
N THR A 130 -12.68 -18.16 -8.35
CA THR A 130 -12.86 -18.76 -9.68
C THR A 130 -12.21 -20.13 -9.76
N HIS A 131 -11.03 -20.29 -9.15
CA HIS A 131 -10.36 -21.59 -9.05
C HIS A 131 -11.22 -22.58 -8.25
N ALA A 132 -11.82 -22.15 -7.14
CA ALA A 132 -12.75 -22.96 -6.36
C ALA A 132 -14.11 -23.22 -7.05
N ALA A 133 -14.44 -22.44 -8.09
CA ALA A 133 -15.67 -22.59 -8.86
C ALA A 133 -15.56 -23.62 -10.01
N ASP A 134 -14.38 -24.22 -10.22
CA ASP A 134 -14.10 -25.21 -11.28
C ASP A 134 -14.49 -24.74 -12.69
N GLY A 135 -14.44 -23.43 -12.95
CA GLY A 135 -14.75 -22.86 -14.27
C GLY A 135 -16.24 -22.70 -14.60
N ASP A 136 -17.16 -22.87 -13.63
CA ASP A 136 -18.57 -22.56 -13.83
C ASP A 136 -18.78 -21.04 -14.00
N GLN A 137 -19.07 -20.61 -15.23
CA GLN A 137 -19.21 -19.20 -15.58
C GLN A 137 -20.36 -18.49 -14.86
N GLN A 138 -21.44 -19.21 -14.51
CA GLN A 138 -22.55 -18.62 -13.76
C GLN A 138 -22.12 -18.31 -12.32
N ARG A 139 -21.35 -19.22 -11.71
CA ARG A 139 -20.79 -18.99 -10.37
C ARG A 139 -19.74 -17.88 -10.38
N VAL A 140 -18.90 -17.79 -11.41
CA VAL A 140 -17.91 -16.72 -11.55
C VAL A 140 -18.57 -15.34 -11.66
N GLN A 141 -19.68 -15.20 -12.39
CA GLN A 141 -20.40 -13.91 -12.43
C GLN A 141 -21.03 -13.55 -11.09
N GLN A 142 -21.66 -14.52 -10.40
CA GLN A 142 -22.20 -14.29 -9.06
C GLN A 142 -21.11 -13.88 -8.06
N LEU A 143 -19.90 -14.42 -8.22
CA LEU A 143 -18.73 -14.05 -7.43
C LEU A 143 -18.26 -12.62 -7.72
N GLN A 144 -18.23 -12.20 -8.99
CA GLN A 144 -17.91 -10.81 -9.35
C GLN A 144 -18.89 -9.83 -8.73
N ASP A 145 -20.19 -10.09 -8.88
CA ASP A 145 -21.25 -9.28 -8.28
C ASP A 145 -21.14 -9.27 -6.74
N PHE A 146 -20.81 -10.42 -6.14
CA PHE A 146 -20.65 -10.51 -4.70
C PHE A 146 -19.46 -9.68 -4.20
N VAL A 147 -18.29 -9.78 -4.86
CA VAL A 147 -17.08 -9.03 -4.48
C VAL A 147 -17.31 -7.52 -4.70
N GLY A 148 -17.90 -7.13 -5.83
CA GLY A 148 -18.19 -5.72 -6.13
C GLY A 148 -19.23 -5.12 -5.19
N ASN A 149 -20.36 -5.78 -4.96
CA ASN A 149 -21.45 -5.21 -4.17
C ASN A 149 -21.28 -5.42 -2.67
N THR A 150 -20.80 -6.59 -2.24
CA THR A 150 -20.74 -6.94 -0.80
C THR A 150 -19.49 -6.39 -0.15
N TRP A 151 -18.36 -6.34 -0.86
CA TRP A 151 -17.11 -5.81 -0.32
C TRP A 151 -16.78 -4.40 -0.82
N SER A 152 -17.59 -3.86 -1.74
CA SER A 152 -17.41 -2.50 -2.27
C SER A 152 -16.00 -2.24 -2.80
N LEU A 153 -15.36 -3.28 -3.33
CA LEU A 153 -14.02 -3.17 -3.93
C LEU A 153 -14.16 -2.76 -5.39
N PRO A 154 -13.43 -1.72 -5.84
CA PRO A 154 -13.44 -1.32 -7.24
C PRO A 154 -12.84 -2.42 -8.11
N SER A 155 -13.37 -2.59 -9.32
CA SER A 155 -12.75 -3.52 -10.28
C SER A 155 -11.43 -2.95 -10.81
N PRO A 156 -10.47 -3.79 -11.24
CA PRO A 156 -9.22 -3.33 -11.88
C PRO A 156 -9.44 -2.40 -13.08
N GLU A 157 -10.48 -2.66 -13.88
CA GLU A 157 -10.83 -1.81 -15.01
C GLU A 157 -11.34 -0.44 -14.56
N GLU A 158 -12.20 -0.42 -13.53
CA GLU A 158 -12.74 0.81 -12.96
C GLU A 158 -11.66 1.68 -12.31
N ALA A 159 -10.74 1.06 -11.55
CA ALA A 159 -9.61 1.78 -10.96
C ALA A 159 -8.70 2.39 -12.04
N ALA A 160 -8.43 1.65 -13.12
CA ALA A 160 -7.65 2.15 -14.25
C ALA A 160 -8.38 3.27 -15.00
N ALA A 161 -9.70 3.17 -15.15
CA ALA A 161 -10.51 4.22 -15.76
C ALA A 161 -10.53 5.50 -14.91
N ALA A 162 -10.67 5.37 -13.59
CA ALA A 162 -10.61 6.50 -12.65
C ALA A 162 -9.23 7.18 -12.66
N GLU A 163 -8.14 6.40 -12.68
CA GLU A 163 -6.78 6.93 -12.84
C GLU A 163 -6.65 7.71 -14.16
N ALA A 164 -7.10 7.13 -15.28
CA ALA A 164 -7.03 7.77 -16.59
C ALA A 164 -7.87 9.07 -16.64
N GLU A 165 -9.06 9.09 -16.04
CA GLU A 165 -9.92 10.27 -15.97
C GLU A 165 -9.29 11.39 -15.13
N VAL A 166 -8.80 11.05 -13.93
CA VAL A 166 -8.09 12.02 -13.07
C VAL A 166 -6.87 12.56 -13.78
N PHE A 167 -6.13 11.70 -14.48
CA PHE A 167 -4.93 12.13 -15.20
C PHE A 167 -5.27 13.04 -16.39
N ALA A 168 -6.31 12.70 -17.15
CA ALA A 168 -6.76 13.49 -18.30
C ALA A 168 -7.31 14.86 -17.87
N THR A 169 -8.13 14.91 -16.83
CA THR A 169 -8.76 16.15 -16.34
C THR A 169 -7.77 17.08 -15.65
N ARG A 170 -6.81 16.53 -14.89
CA ARG A 170 -5.88 17.31 -14.07
C ARG A 170 -4.57 17.67 -14.77
N TYR A 171 -4.09 16.83 -15.69
CA TYR A 171 -2.82 17.05 -16.40
C TYR A 171 -2.94 17.15 -17.92
N GLY A 172 -4.14 17.01 -18.50
CA GLY A 172 -4.37 17.14 -19.94
C GLY A 172 -4.04 18.53 -20.50
N ASP A 173 -4.19 19.58 -19.69
CA ASP A 173 -3.91 20.97 -20.08
C ASP A 173 -2.39 21.27 -20.15
N ASP A 174 -1.60 20.66 -19.27
CA ASP A 174 -0.14 20.88 -19.16
C ASP A 174 0.63 20.29 -20.36
N ARG A 175 0.08 19.26 -21.01
CA ARG A 175 0.68 18.64 -22.21
C ARG A 175 0.53 19.49 -23.48
N SER A 176 -0.43 20.41 -23.50
CA SER A 176 -0.71 21.29 -24.64
C SER A 176 0.18 22.53 -24.65
N ALA A 177 0.67 22.97 -23.48
CA ALA A 177 1.50 24.16 -23.34
C ALA A 177 2.97 23.95 -23.73
N HIS A 178 3.47 22.70 -23.70
CA HIS A 178 4.87 22.40 -24.05
C HIS A 178 5.10 22.21 -25.57
N ASP A 179 4.04 22.04 -26.37
CA ASP A 179 4.19 21.85 -27.82
C ASP A 179 4.30 23.20 -28.57
N SER A 180 3.61 24.24 -28.09
CA SER A 180 3.58 25.56 -28.74
C SER A 180 4.85 26.42 -28.58
N ALA A 181 5.77 26.04 -27.70
CA ALA A 181 7.05 26.77 -27.54
C ALA A 181 8.12 26.37 -28.57
N SER A 182 7.91 25.27 -29.30
CA SER A 182 8.88 24.72 -30.27
C SER A 182 8.76 25.32 -31.67
N GLU A 183 7.62 25.94 -32.00
CA GLU A 183 7.31 26.41 -33.36
C GLU A 183 7.52 27.92 -33.56
N GLN A 184 7.86 28.67 -32.51
CA GLN A 184 8.13 30.12 -32.56
C GLN A 184 9.59 30.45 -32.28
N CYS A 185 10.50 29.70 -32.88
CA CYS A 185 11.90 30.12 -33.00
C CYS A 185 12.45 29.71 -34.37
N GLY A 186 11.85 30.27 -35.43
CA GLY A 186 12.34 30.13 -36.80
C GLY A 186 11.95 31.35 -37.64
N PHE A 187 12.97 31.97 -38.23
CA PHE A 187 12.94 33.05 -39.24
C PHE A 187 12.72 34.50 -38.79
N ALA A 188 13.82 35.21 -38.55
CA ALA A 188 14.18 36.43 -39.27
C ALA A 188 15.71 36.62 -39.26
#